data_AF-A0AAF0RZ00-F1
#
_entry.id   AF-A0AAF0RZ00-F1
#
_cell.length_a   1.000
_cell.length_b   1.000
_cell.length_c   1.000
_cell.angle_alpha   90.00
_cell.angle_beta   90.00
_cell.angle_gamma   90.00
#
_symmetry.space_group_name_H-M   'P 1'
#
loop_
_entity.id
_entity.type
_entity.pdbx_description
1 polymer ?
#
loop_
_entity_poly.entity_id
_entity_poly.type
_entity_poly.pdbx_seq_one_letter_code
_entity_poly.pdbx_strand_id
1 'polypeptide(L)'
;MSESSEKGKSLENYIAKTLQKKLGARVKRDGKSGAGSHQKMDISDYFRDTPFDIEAKNHKTIKLGEFWGQTVAGASMGRVPLLVVQLKDEPLAVLRFDDLVNIVAELKEANETIADLRRPMSHDIPRTREEVLEQIETVFAPAKKDDDTKTCRNGHMIAPGQTRCLAKGCQYSFGYKAKKIKK
;
A
#
# COMPACT_ATOMS: atom_id res chain seq x y z
N MET A 1 39.00 1.76 26.56
CA MET A 1 37.69 2.37 26.26
C MET A 1 36.77 2.10 27.45
N SER A 2 35.76 2.92 27.71
CA SER A 2 34.86 2.67 28.85
C SER A 2 33.92 1.49 28.57
N GLU A 3 33.57 0.71 29.59
CA GLU A 3 32.64 -0.44 29.47
C GLU A 3 31.29 -0.03 28.84
N SER A 4 30.80 1.18 29.14
CA SER A 4 29.57 1.71 28.55
C SER A 4 29.69 1.92 27.03
N SER A 5 30.86 2.35 26.54
CA SER A 5 31.11 2.50 25.10
C SER A 5 31.18 1.14 24.39
N GLU A 6 31.73 0.12 25.06
CA GLU A 6 31.82 -1.23 24.51
C GLU A 6 30.44 -1.92 24.47
N LYS A 7 29.60 -1.71 25.49
CA LYS A 7 28.21 -2.19 25.52
C LYS A 7 27.34 -1.62 24.41
N GLY A 8 27.46 -0.32 24.12
CA GLY A 8 26.76 0.32 23.00
C GLY A 8 27.21 -0.24 21.65
N LYS A 9 28.53 -0.29 21.43
CA LYS A 9 29.11 -0.88 20.21
C LYS A 9 28.71 -2.33 19.98
N SER A 10 28.62 -3.13 21.03
CA SER A 10 28.19 -4.53 20.93
C SER A 10 26.76 -4.64 20.40
N LEU A 11 25.83 -3.86 20.98
CA LEU A 11 24.43 -3.83 20.54
C LEU A 11 24.31 -3.34 19.09
N GLU A 12 24.99 -2.25 18.74
CA GLU A 12 24.98 -1.72 17.37
C GLU A 12 25.50 -2.74 16.34
N ASN A 13 26.61 -3.43 16.68
CA ASN A 13 27.15 -4.49 15.83
C ASN A 13 26.20 -5.69 15.70
N TYR A 14 25.52 -6.06 16.78
CA TYR A 14 24.51 -7.13 16.75
C TYR A 14 23.36 -6.78 15.81
N ILE A 15 22.84 -5.54 15.89
CA ILE A 15 21.76 -5.05 15.02
C ILE A 15 22.20 -5.09 13.56
N ALA A 16 23.35 -4.49 13.24
CA ALA A 16 23.86 -4.44 11.87
C ALA A 16 24.07 -5.83 11.27
N LYS A 17 24.70 -6.75 12.02
CA LYS A 17 24.90 -8.14 11.58
C LYS A 17 23.58 -8.89 11.37
N THR A 18 22.59 -8.64 12.21
CA THR A 18 21.27 -9.26 12.09
C THR A 18 20.57 -8.80 10.81
N LEU A 19 20.59 -7.50 10.52
CA LEU A 19 20.02 -6.92 9.30
C LEU A 19 20.74 -7.43 8.05
N GLN A 20 22.08 -7.47 8.06
CA GLN A 20 22.87 -8.04 6.98
C GLN A 20 22.51 -9.51 6.72
N LYS A 21 22.41 -10.33 7.77
CA LYS A 21 22.15 -11.77 7.65
C LYS A 21 20.72 -12.08 7.21
N LYS A 22 19.73 -11.36 7.75
CA LYS A 22 18.31 -11.67 7.51
C LYS A 22 17.74 -10.96 6.28
N LEU A 23 18.20 -9.75 5.99
CA LEU A 23 17.66 -8.90 4.93
C LEU A 23 18.65 -8.70 3.77
N GLY A 24 19.91 -9.14 3.91
CA GLY A 24 20.95 -8.81 2.92
C GLY A 24 21.34 -7.33 2.92
N ALA A 25 20.91 -6.56 3.92
CA ALA A 25 21.04 -5.11 3.93
C ALA A 25 22.49 -4.67 4.13
N ARG A 26 22.95 -3.68 3.34
CA ARG A 26 24.30 -3.10 3.38
C ARG A 26 24.41 -2.00 4.44
N VAL A 27 24.05 -2.35 5.67
CA VAL A 27 24.09 -1.46 6.83
C VAL A 27 25.39 -1.59 7.60
N LYS A 28 25.80 -0.54 8.31
CA LYS A 28 26.95 -0.55 9.22
C LYS A 28 26.74 0.36 10.41
N ARG A 29 27.43 0.08 11.50
CA ARG A 29 27.50 0.98 12.66
C ARG A 29 28.06 2.35 12.25
N ASP A 30 27.44 3.44 12.68
CA ASP A 30 28.05 4.77 12.54
C ASP A 30 29.08 4.99 13.65
N GLY A 31 30.34 5.13 13.26
CA GLY A 31 31.44 5.35 14.20
C GLY A 31 31.52 6.79 14.75
N LYS A 32 30.72 7.72 14.22
CA LYS A 32 30.81 9.16 14.51
C LYS A 32 29.49 9.78 15.02
N SER A 33 28.53 8.97 15.48
CA SER A 33 27.31 9.45 16.15
C SER A 33 27.71 10.20 17.43
N GLY A 34 27.56 11.53 17.42
CA GLY A 34 27.93 12.42 18.54
C GLY A 34 28.63 13.74 18.18
N ALA A 35 29.34 13.82 17.05
CA ALA A 35 30.16 15.01 16.70
C ALA A 35 29.90 15.56 15.29
N GLY A 36 28.66 15.94 14.98
CA GLY A 36 28.37 16.61 13.69
C GLY A 36 26.91 17.07 13.56
N SER A 37 26.70 18.11 12.77
CA SER A 37 25.46 18.88 12.62
C SER A 37 24.38 18.24 11.74
N HIS A 38 24.54 16.97 11.34
CA HIS A 38 23.58 16.27 10.49
C HIS A 38 22.81 15.22 11.30
N GLN A 39 21.59 14.88 10.85
CA GLN A 39 20.81 13.75 11.38
C GLN A 39 21.68 12.50 11.37
N LYS A 40 22.04 12.01 12.56
CA LYS A 40 22.90 10.85 12.76
C LYS A 40 22.10 9.80 13.51
N MET A 41 22.04 8.62 12.93
CA MET A 41 21.50 7.41 13.54
C MET A 41 22.67 6.49 13.89
N ASP A 42 22.50 5.61 14.87
CA ASP A 42 23.55 4.69 15.29
C ASP A 42 23.88 3.63 14.23
N ILE A 43 22.91 3.31 13.37
CA ILE A 43 23.10 2.45 12.20
C ILE A 43 22.98 3.28 10.92
N SER A 44 24.04 3.25 10.12
CA SER A 44 24.09 3.85 8.80
C SER A 44 23.53 2.89 7.75
N ASP A 45 22.47 3.31 7.08
CA ASP A 45 21.85 2.66 5.92
C ASP A 45 21.92 3.59 4.69
N TYR A 46 23.13 3.82 4.20
CA TYR A 46 23.37 4.71 3.06
C TYR A 46 22.62 4.27 1.80
N PHE A 47 22.48 2.96 1.60
CA PHE A 47 21.84 2.38 0.42
C PHE A 47 20.32 2.30 0.54
N ARG A 48 19.76 2.61 1.72
CA ARG A 48 18.33 2.49 2.02
C ARG A 48 17.80 1.09 1.77
N ASP A 49 18.60 0.08 2.11
CA ASP A 49 18.19 -1.33 2.00
C ASP A 49 17.14 -1.70 3.06
N THR A 50 16.96 -0.84 4.08
CA THR A 50 15.91 -0.93 5.08
C THR A 50 15.06 0.35 5.11
N PRO A 51 13.81 0.28 5.60
CA PRO A 51 12.99 1.47 5.80
C PRO A 51 13.36 2.24 7.08
N PHE A 52 14.31 1.75 7.89
CA PHE A 52 14.48 2.19 9.28
C PHE A 52 15.62 3.20 9.46
N ASP A 53 15.37 4.19 10.31
CA ASP A 53 16.42 4.97 10.96
C ASP A 53 16.55 4.51 12.40
N ILE A 54 17.69 3.90 12.73
CA ILE A 54 17.85 3.08 13.93
C ILE A 54 18.71 3.77 14.99
N GLU A 55 18.12 3.98 16.18
CA GLU A 55 18.81 4.38 17.40
C GLU A 55 18.97 3.15 18.32
N ALA A 56 20.13 2.96 18.94
CA ALA A 56 20.43 1.81 19.79
C ALA A 56 20.82 2.26 21.21
N LYS A 57 20.05 1.83 22.22
CA LYS A 57 20.33 2.17 23.63
C LYS A 57 20.55 0.91 24.47
N ASN A 58 21.78 0.76 24.96
CA ASN A 58 22.13 -0.23 25.97
C ASN A 58 22.36 0.47 27.32
N HIS A 59 21.29 0.57 28.12
CA HIS A 59 21.31 1.31 29.38
C HIS A 59 20.61 0.53 30.50
N LYS A 60 21.15 0.58 31.73
CA LYS A 60 20.59 -0.15 32.88
C LYS A 60 19.16 0.26 33.21
N THR A 61 18.88 1.56 33.07
CA THR A 61 17.55 2.15 33.25
C THR A 61 17.03 2.59 31.89
N ILE A 62 15.90 2.03 31.47
CA ILE A 62 15.26 2.39 30.21
C ILE A 62 14.48 3.69 30.40
N LYS A 63 14.92 4.75 29.71
CA LYS A 63 14.24 6.04 29.67
C LYS A 63 13.50 6.18 28.35
N LEU A 64 12.42 5.42 28.18
CA LEU A 64 11.77 5.24 26.88
C LEU A 64 11.39 6.57 26.21
N GLY A 65 10.80 7.51 26.96
CA GLY A 65 10.39 8.81 26.40
C GLY A 65 11.56 9.67 25.90
N GLU A 66 12.67 9.71 26.64
CA GLU A 66 13.88 10.44 26.25
C GLU A 66 14.52 9.81 25.01
N PHE A 67 14.69 8.49 25.03
CA PHE A 67 15.31 7.74 23.94
C PHE A 67 14.46 7.82 22.68
N TRP A 68 13.15 7.66 22.79
CA TRP A 68 12.22 7.79 21.68
C TRP A 68 12.21 9.20 21.08
N GLY A 69 12.28 10.23 21.92
CA GLY A 69 12.42 11.62 21.46
C GLY A 69 13.66 11.83 20.59
N GLN A 70 14.80 11.23 20.97
CA GLN A 70 16.03 11.25 20.17
C GLN A 70 15.86 10.49 18.85
N THR A 71 15.28 9.29 18.88
CA THR A 71 15.03 8.48 17.68
C THR A 71 14.17 9.20 16.66
N VAL A 72 13.08 9.83 17.11
CA VAL A 72 12.17 10.57 16.22
C VAL A 72 12.84 11.82 15.65
N ALA A 73 13.62 12.55 16.46
CA ALA A 73 14.34 13.74 15.99
C ALA A 73 15.47 13.40 15.00
N GLY A 74 16.13 12.26 15.19
CA GLY A 74 17.20 11.77 14.32
C GLY A 74 16.70 11.21 12.98
N ALA A 75 15.46 10.68 12.94
CA ALA A 75 14.93 10.04 11.75
C ALA A 75 14.67 11.03 10.59
N SER A 76 15.13 10.64 9.41
CA SER A 76 14.95 11.35 8.15
C SER A 76 13.49 11.30 7.70
N MET A 77 13.08 12.30 6.93
CA MET A 77 11.75 12.31 6.32
C MET A 77 11.53 11.06 5.45
N GLY A 78 10.40 10.38 5.65
CA GLY A 78 10.05 9.16 4.93
C GLY A 78 10.78 7.89 5.40
N ARG A 79 11.52 7.96 6.51
CA ARG A 79 12.09 6.77 7.17
C ARG A 79 11.36 6.49 8.47
N VAL A 80 11.25 5.20 8.81
CA VAL A 80 10.59 4.73 10.02
C VAL A 80 11.57 4.86 11.20
N PRO A 81 11.27 5.69 12.22
CA PRO A 81 12.09 5.76 13.42
C PRO A 81 12.00 4.43 14.18
N LEU A 82 13.15 3.80 14.41
CA LEU A 82 13.25 2.53 15.12
C LEU A 82 14.21 2.66 16.30
N LEU A 83 13.69 2.51 17.51
CA LEU A 83 14.51 2.46 18.71
C LEU A 83 14.74 0.99 19.08
N VAL A 84 16.00 0.60 19.24
CA VAL A 84 16.37 -0.71 19.77
C VAL A 84 16.92 -0.54 21.18
N VAL A 85 16.27 -1.14 22.17
CA VAL A 85 16.71 -1.11 23.56
C VAL A 85 17.15 -2.49 24.02
N GLN A 86 18.25 -2.55 24.76
CA GLN A 86 18.65 -3.78 25.46
C GLN A 86 17.85 -3.91 26.77
N LEU A 87 17.01 -4.94 26.89
CA LEU A 87 16.29 -5.27 28.11
C LEU A 87 16.58 -6.72 28.50
N LYS A 88 17.17 -6.94 29.69
CA LYS A 88 17.47 -8.29 30.22
C LYS A 88 18.16 -9.21 29.20
N ASP A 89 19.22 -8.71 28.56
CA ASP A 89 19.99 -9.42 27.53
C ASP A 89 19.24 -9.75 26.22
N GLU A 90 18.03 -9.21 26.06
CA GLU A 90 17.29 -9.24 24.79
C GLU A 90 17.20 -7.85 24.14
N PRO A 91 17.49 -7.72 22.83
CA PRO A 91 17.25 -6.48 22.09
C PRO A 91 15.79 -6.38 21.66
N LEU A 92 15.08 -5.38 22.17
CA LEU A 92 13.69 -5.10 21.83
C LEU A 92 13.59 -3.93 20.85
N ALA A 93 12.71 -4.08 19.86
CA ALA A 93 12.37 -3.04 18.91
C ALA A 93 11.17 -2.23 19.41
N VAL A 94 11.28 -0.91 19.35
CA VAL A 94 10.22 0.04 19.63
C VAL A 94 9.99 0.86 18.37
N LEU A 95 8.74 0.85 17.91
CA LEU A 95 8.26 1.55 16.74
C LEU A 95 6.86 2.13 17.02
N ARG A 96 6.41 3.08 16.18
CA ARG A 96 5.02 3.53 16.26
C ARG A 96 4.11 2.37 15.89
N PHE A 97 2.97 2.30 16.55
CA PHE A 97 1.97 1.28 16.25
C PHE A 97 1.53 1.36 14.78
N ASP A 98 1.28 2.56 14.26
CA ASP A 98 0.87 2.75 12.87
C ASP A 98 1.93 2.28 11.88
N ASP A 99 3.22 2.54 12.15
CA ASP A 99 4.32 2.06 11.30
C ASP A 99 4.36 0.52 11.26
N LEU A 100 4.13 -0.14 12.41
CA LEU A 100 4.03 -1.60 12.48
C LEU A 100 2.87 -2.12 11.62
N VAL A 101 1.69 -1.51 11.78
CA VAL A 101 0.48 -1.93 11.06
C VAL A 101 0.66 -1.72 9.56
N ASN A 102 1.26 -0.62 9.13
CA ASN A 102 1.56 -0.36 7.71
C ASN A 102 2.51 -1.40 7.13
N ILE A 103 3.60 -1.73 7.83
CA ILE A 103 4.53 -2.80 7.40
C ILE A 103 3.81 -4.14 7.25
N VAL A 104 2.92 -4.48 8.18
CA VAL A 104 2.13 -5.73 8.12
C VAL A 104 1.14 -5.70 6.95
N ALA A 105 0.51 -4.56 6.67
CA ALA A 105 -0.40 -4.39 5.55
C ALA A 105 0.32 -4.57 4.20
N GLU A 106 1.47 -3.93 4.02
CA GLU A 106 2.33 -4.08 2.83
C GLU A 106 2.77 -5.53 2.63
N LEU A 107 3.16 -6.22 3.72
CA LEU A 107 3.53 -7.63 3.66
C LEU A 107 2.37 -8.52 3.21
N LYS A 108 1.14 -8.21 3.65
CA LYS A 108 -0.06 -8.95 3.24
C LYS A 108 -0.32 -8.77 1.75
N GLU A 109 -0.29 -7.54 1.25
CA GLU A 109 -0.46 -7.22 -0.17
C GLU A 109 0.61 -7.89 -1.05
N ALA A 110 1.87 -7.87 -0.60
CA ALA A 110 2.96 -8.55 -1.30
C ALA A 110 2.73 -10.07 -1.37
N ASN A 111 2.27 -10.68 -0.28
CA ASN A 111 1.96 -12.11 -0.26
C ASN A 111 0.77 -12.49 -1.15
N GLU A 112 -0.27 -11.65 -1.20
CA GLU A 112 -1.40 -11.82 -2.11
C GLU A 112 -0.93 -11.74 -3.57
N THR A 113 -0.11 -10.75 -3.90
CA THR A 113 0.48 -10.61 -5.24
C THR A 113 1.34 -11.81 -5.61
N ILE A 114 2.19 -12.29 -4.69
CA ILE A 114 2.99 -13.50 -4.90
C ILE A 114 2.11 -14.73 -5.10
N ALA A 115 1.05 -14.87 -4.32
CA ALA A 115 0.11 -15.97 -4.45
C ALA A 115 -0.56 -15.95 -5.83
N ASP A 116 -0.98 -14.79 -6.30
CA ASP A 116 -1.59 -14.59 -7.61
C ASP A 116 -0.62 -14.89 -8.76
N LEU A 117 0.63 -14.40 -8.67
CA LEU A 117 1.68 -14.71 -9.66
C LEU A 117 2.06 -16.20 -9.69
N ARG A 118 1.95 -16.88 -8.55
CA ARG A 118 2.20 -18.32 -8.44
C ARG A 118 0.99 -19.16 -8.81
N ARG A 119 -0.21 -18.58 -8.98
CA ARG A 119 -1.34 -19.35 -9.49
C ARG A 119 -0.92 -19.88 -10.85
N PRO A 120 -0.98 -21.21 -11.05
CA PRO A 120 -0.73 -21.74 -12.38
C PRO A 120 -1.72 -21.06 -13.29
N MET A 121 -1.23 -20.33 -14.29
CA MET A 121 -2.10 -19.91 -15.38
C MET A 121 -2.71 -21.21 -15.90
N SER A 122 -4.03 -21.36 -15.81
CA SER A 122 -4.68 -22.47 -16.49
C SER A 122 -4.19 -22.37 -17.91
N HIS A 123 -3.40 -23.36 -18.34
CA HIS A 123 -3.12 -23.52 -19.75
C HIS A 123 -4.40 -24.10 -20.35
N ASP A 124 -5.48 -23.32 -20.30
CA ASP A 124 -6.55 -23.37 -21.29
C ASP A 124 -6.02 -22.69 -22.55
N ILE A 125 -4.80 -23.06 -22.95
CA ILE A 125 -4.29 -22.80 -24.27
C ILE A 125 -5.15 -23.70 -25.14
N PRO A 126 -6.06 -23.14 -25.95
CA PRO A 126 -6.86 -23.94 -26.85
C PRO A 126 -5.90 -24.79 -27.69
N ARG A 127 -6.03 -26.11 -27.57
CA ARG A 127 -5.17 -27.10 -28.22
C ARG A 127 -5.56 -27.28 -29.68
N THR A 128 -6.76 -26.84 -30.01
CA THR A 128 -7.37 -26.94 -31.34
C THR A 128 -7.80 -25.57 -31.84
N ARG A 129 -7.90 -25.44 -33.16
CA ARG A 129 -8.35 -24.20 -33.81
C ARG A 129 -9.79 -23.88 -33.43
N GLU A 130 -10.62 -24.90 -33.22
CA GLU A 130 -12.02 -24.80 -32.84
C GLU A 130 -12.17 -24.19 -31.44
N GLU A 131 -11.36 -24.64 -30.47
CA GLU A 131 -11.32 -24.06 -29.12
C GLU A 131 -10.83 -22.58 -29.14
N VAL A 132 -9.90 -22.23 -30.04
CA VAL A 132 -9.47 -20.83 -30.23
C VAL A 132 -10.64 -19.97 -30.71
N LEU A 133 -11.38 -20.47 -31.71
CA LEU A 133 -12.50 -19.75 -32.30
C LEU A 133 -13.65 -19.56 -31.29
N GLU A 134 -13.96 -20.58 -30.50
CA GLU A 134 -14.99 -20.51 -29.44
C GLU A 134 -14.60 -19.51 -28.34
N GLN A 135 -13.33 -19.51 -27.92
CA GLN A 135 -12.83 -18.52 -26.95
C GLN A 135 -12.91 -17.09 -27.50
N ILE A 136 -12.50 -16.87 -28.76
CA ILE A 136 -12.63 -15.57 -29.43
C ILE A 136 -14.10 -15.14 -29.49
N GLU A 137 -15.02 -16.05 -29.85
CA GLU A 137 -16.45 -15.74 -29.88
C GLU A 137 -16.99 -15.36 -28.51
N THR A 138 -16.57 -16.01 -27.41
CA THR A 138 -16.97 -15.61 -26.05
C THR A 138 -16.37 -14.28 -25.58
N VAL A 139 -15.10 -14.01 -25.88
CA VAL A 139 -14.42 -12.77 -25.45
C VAL A 139 -14.91 -11.56 -26.25
N PHE A 140 -15.18 -11.76 -27.54
CA PHE A 140 -15.73 -10.73 -28.43
C PHE A 140 -17.24 -10.83 -28.60
N ALA A 141 -17.92 -11.66 -27.80
CA ALA A 141 -19.37 -11.71 -27.79
C ALA A 141 -19.87 -10.30 -27.49
N PRO A 142 -20.68 -9.70 -28.37
CA PRO A 142 -21.29 -8.42 -28.05
C PRO A 142 -22.09 -8.62 -26.76
N ALA A 143 -21.79 -7.82 -25.74
CA ALA A 143 -22.58 -7.78 -24.52
C ALA A 143 -24.05 -7.78 -24.92
N LYS A 144 -24.83 -8.75 -24.43
CA LYS A 144 -26.26 -8.83 -24.71
C LYS A 144 -26.83 -7.45 -24.42
N LYS A 145 -27.15 -6.69 -25.48
CA LYS A 145 -27.90 -5.47 -25.36
C LYS A 145 -29.26 -5.91 -24.85
N ASP A 146 -29.49 -5.73 -23.55
CA ASP A 146 -30.85 -5.56 -23.08
C ASP A 146 -31.37 -4.30 -23.78
N ASP A 147 -31.99 -4.50 -24.94
CA ASP A 147 -32.69 -3.47 -25.69
C ASP A 147 -34.00 -3.15 -24.95
N ASP A 148 -33.90 -2.67 -23.70
CA ASP A 148 -35.03 -2.13 -22.93
C ASP A 148 -35.35 -0.69 -23.39
N THR A 149 -35.18 -0.42 -24.69
CA THR A 149 -35.47 0.87 -25.30
C THR A 149 -36.98 1.02 -25.41
N LYS A 150 -37.60 1.50 -24.33
CA LYS A 150 -39.04 1.76 -24.29
C LYS A 150 -39.37 2.91 -25.21
N THR A 151 -40.43 2.76 -26.01
CA THR A 151 -40.95 3.82 -26.87
C THR A 151 -42.33 4.27 -26.39
N CYS A 152 -42.63 5.56 -26.56
CA CYS A 152 -43.97 6.07 -26.32
C CYS A 152 -44.93 5.66 -27.44
N ARG A 153 -46.25 5.87 -27.27
CA ARG A 153 -47.25 5.53 -28.30
C ARG A 153 -47.09 6.27 -29.64
N ASN A 154 -46.25 7.31 -29.69
CA ASN A 154 -45.87 8.01 -30.93
C ASN A 154 -44.50 7.55 -31.48
N GLY A 155 -43.91 6.47 -30.97
CA GLY A 155 -42.65 5.89 -31.45
C GLY A 155 -41.38 6.58 -30.94
N HIS A 156 -41.47 7.64 -30.14
CA HIS A 156 -40.27 8.28 -29.57
C HIS A 156 -39.68 7.50 -28.41
N MET A 157 -38.35 7.54 -28.26
CA MET A 157 -37.62 6.92 -27.15
C MET A 157 -37.99 7.51 -25.78
N ILE A 158 -38.08 6.62 -24.79
CA ILE A 158 -38.24 6.90 -23.36
C ILE A 158 -36.93 6.48 -22.69
N ALA A 159 -36.34 7.35 -21.87
CA ALA A 159 -35.13 7.00 -21.14
C ALA A 159 -35.39 5.85 -20.13
N PRO A 160 -34.39 5.00 -19.85
CA PRO A 160 -34.48 3.99 -18.80
C PRO A 160 -34.94 4.62 -17.47
N GLY A 161 -35.95 4.02 -16.84
CA GLY A 161 -36.52 4.50 -15.57
C GLY A 161 -37.53 5.66 -15.68
N GLN A 162 -37.79 6.20 -16.87
CA GLN A 162 -38.82 7.23 -17.09
C GLN A 162 -40.11 6.61 -17.62
N THR A 163 -41.25 7.18 -17.26
CA THR A 163 -42.58 6.75 -17.76
C THR A 163 -43.12 7.66 -18.87
N ARG A 164 -42.38 8.72 -19.23
CA ARG A 164 -42.83 9.75 -20.19
C ARG A 164 -41.83 10.02 -21.29
N CYS A 165 -42.37 10.45 -22.43
CA CYS A 165 -41.63 10.72 -23.66
C CYS A 165 -40.69 11.93 -23.50
N LEU A 166 -39.48 11.85 -24.04
CA LEU A 166 -38.51 12.95 -24.03
C LEU A 166 -38.69 13.95 -25.18
N ALA A 167 -39.38 13.57 -26.26
CA ALA A 167 -39.59 14.44 -27.42
C ALA A 167 -40.44 15.69 -27.07
N LYS A 168 -39.86 16.88 -27.24
CA LYS A 168 -40.54 18.17 -27.03
C LYS A 168 -41.77 18.28 -27.92
N GLY A 169 -42.92 18.61 -27.34
CA GLY A 169 -44.18 18.75 -28.07
C GLY A 169 -44.93 17.42 -28.31
N CYS A 170 -44.37 16.27 -27.93
CA CYS A 170 -45.11 15.02 -27.90
C CYS A 170 -46.19 15.08 -26.82
N GLN A 171 -47.41 14.65 -27.14
CA GLN A 171 -48.53 14.57 -26.19
C GLN A 171 -48.22 13.78 -24.91
N TYR A 172 -47.25 12.85 -24.97
CA TYR A 172 -46.81 12.03 -23.84
C TYR A 172 -45.57 12.57 -23.10
N SER A 173 -45.13 13.79 -23.42
CA SER A 173 -43.98 14.43 -22.77
C SER A 173 -44.38 15.32 -21.60
N PHE A 174 -43.43 15.61 -20.69
CA PHE A 174 -43.65 16.54 -19.57
C PHE A 174 -44.04 17.96 -20.00
N GLY A 175 -43.60 18.40 -21.18
CA GLY A 175 -43.78 19.77 -21.65
C GLY A 175 -45.02 20.02 -22.51
N TYR A 176 -45.89 19.02 -22.71
CA TYR A 176 -47.02 19.18 -23.62
C TYR A 176 -48.08 20.13 -23.05
N LYS A 177 -48.43 21.16 -23.84
CA LYS A 177 -49.57 22.04 -23.58
C LYS A 177 -50.56 21.87 -24.72
N ALA A 178 -51.76 21.38 -24.41
CA ALA A 178 -52.84 21.28 -25.38
C ALA A 178 -53.15 22.68 -25.95
N LYS A 179 -53.27 22.79 -27.28
CA LYS A 179 -53.66 24.06 -27.91
C LYS A 179 -55.07 24.41 -27.43
N LYS A 180 -55.24 25.60 -26.85
CA LYS A 180 -56.57 26.12 -26.48
C LYS A 180 -57.38 26.32 -27.76
N ILE A 181 -58.49 25.60 -27.89
CA ILE A 181 -59.47 25.80 -28.95
C ILE A 181 -60.14 27.15 -28.66
N LYS A 182 -59.97 28.14 -29.55
CA LYS A 182 -60.76 29.37 -29.49
C LYS A 182 -62.18 29.02 -29.95
N LYS A 183 -63.16 29.18 -29.05
CA LYS A 183 -64.58 29.22 -29.42
C LYS A 183 -64.88 30.51 -30.16
#